data_AF-A0A7Z2VJB6-F1
#
_entry.id   AF-A0A7Z2VJB6-F1
#
_cell.length_a   1.000
_cell.length_b   1.000
_cell.length_c   1.000
_cell.angle_alpha   90.00
_cell.angle_beta   90.00
_cell.angle_gamma   90.00
#
_symmetry.space_group_name_H-M   'P 1'
#
loop_
_entity.id
_entity.type
_entity.pdbx_description
1 polymer ?
#
loop_
_entity_poly.entity_id
_entity_poly.type
_entity_poly.pdbx_seq_one_letter_code
_entity_poly.pdbx_strand_id
1 'polypeptide(L)'
;MEYLKFFTSSAFIIGAIVYLGKVLISNLINRDVERFKSELVISANQHQITFTKLHNERADVIKELYARLVRVVRIMEDLCSNPTSQKADEAIPLIIDLKYFFEERRIYFDSKVSMLIEEVVMNIHNGYFELSYNADHNIVDIMDEEIKKQTFSSRLEGWNKIKRKVPELKESLENDFRSLLGTIKQ
;
A
#
# COMPACT_ATOMS: atom_id res chain seq x y z
N MET A 1 -66.85 25.08 51.32
CA MET A 1 -66.76 23.85 50.48
C MET A 1 -66.34 24.14 49.04
N GLU A 2 -66.60 25.33 48.46
CA GLU A 2 -66.20 25.66 47.08
C GLU A 2 -64.69 25.87 46.89
N TYR A 3 -63.99 26.53 47.83
CA TYR A 3 -62.55 26.78 47.71
C TYR A 3 -61.71 25.50 47.64
N LEU A 4 -62.12 24.43 48.36
CA LEU A 4 -61.41 23.14 48.34
C LEU A 4 -61.49 22.46 46.96
N LYS A 5 -62.63 22.57 46.27
CA LYS A 5 -62.83 22.04 44.91
C LYS A 5 -61.99 22.81 43.88
N PHE A 6 -61.86 24.13 44.05
CA PHE A 6 -61.04 24.97 43.19
C PHE A 6 -59.54 24.62 43.31
N PHE A 7 -59.03 24.46 44.54
CA PHE A 7 -57.64 24.04 44.78
C PHE A 7 -57.32 22.63 44.29
N THR A 8 -58.24 21.67 44.39
CA THR A 8 -58.01 20.33 43.84
C THR A 8 -58.01 20.32 42.32
N SER A 9 -58.81 21.17 41.67
CA SER A 9 -58.86 21.25 40.20
C SER A 9 -57.59 21.89 39.60
N SER A 10 -57.04 22.93 40.25
CA SER A 10 -55.82 23.59 39.79
C SER A 10 -54.58 22.71 39.93
N ALA A 11 -54.47 21.95 41.02
CA ALA A 11 -53.39 20.98 41.22
C ALA A 11 -53.39 19.89 40.13
N PHE A 12 -54.57 19.42 39.73
CA PHE A 12 -54.71 18.41 38.67
C PHE A 12 -54.24 18.94 37.31
N ILE A 13 -54.61 20.19 36.98
CA ILE A 13 -54.20 20.85 35.72
C ILE A 13 -52.68 21.06 35.70
N ILE A 14 -52.09 21.54 36.81
CA ILE A 14 -50.63 21.73 36.91
C ILE A 14 -49.91 20.38 36.75
N GLY A 15 -50.41 19.32 37.40
CA GLY A 15 -49.86 17.97 37.26
C GLY A 15 -49.90 17.46 35.82
N ALA A 16 -51.03 17.67 35.12
CA ALA A 16 -51.18 17.30 33.72
C ALA A 16 -50.22 18.08 32.80
N ILE A 17 -50.04 19.39 33.02
CA ILE A 17 -49.10 20.22 32.25
C ILE A 17 -47.67 19.76 32.47
N VAL A 18 -47.27 19.50 33.72
CA VAL A 18 -45.92 19.00 34.05
C VAL A 18 -45.68 17.63 33.42
N TYR A 19 -46.66 16.74 33.47
CA TYR A 19 -46.58 15.43 32.84
C TYR A 19 -46.43 15.54 31.32
N LEU A 20 -47.28 16.33 30.66
CA LEU A 20 -47.21 16.54 29.21
C LEU A 20 -45.90 17.19 28.78
N GLY A 21 -45.42 18.19 29.53
CA GLY A 21 -44.12 18.82 29.30
C GLY A 21 -42.98 17.80 29.40
N LYS A 22 -43.00 16.95 30.43
CA LYS A 22 -42.00 15.88 30.61
C LYS A 22 -42.02 14.86 29.47
N VAL A 23 -43.20 14.46 29.01
CA VAL A 23 -43.36 13.50 27.90
C VAL A 23 -42.86 14.09 26.57
N LEU A 24 -43.20 15.34 26.26
CA LEU A 24 -42.74 16.00 25.04
C LEU A 24 -41.22 16.19 25.04
N ILE A 25 -40.64 16.64 26.15
CA ILE A 25 -39.19 16.80 26.30
C ILE A 25 -38.49 15.44 26.17
N SER A 26 -39.01 14.39 26.84
CA SER A 26 -38.41 13.06 26.76
C SER A 26 -38.47 12.48 25.34
N ASN A 27 -39.58 12.66 24.63
CA ASN A 27 -39.70 12.21 23.25
C ASN A 27 -38.79 12.97 22.28
N LEU A 28 -38.64 14.29 22.46
CA LEU A 28 -37.71 15.10 21.67
C LEU A 28 -36.26 14.66 21.90
N ILE A 29 -35.86 14.50 23.16
CA ILE A 29 -34.51 14.04 23.52
C ILE A 29 -34.27 12.63 22.98
N ASN A 30 -35.21 11.71 23.14
CA ASN A 30 -35.07 10.34 22.62
C ASN A 30 -34.92 10.33 21.10
N ARG A 31 -35.72 11.13 20.38
CA ARG A 31 -35.64 11.25 18.92
C ARG A 31 -34.28 11.82 18.48
N ASP A 32 -33.79 12.84 19.16
CA ASP A 32 -32.49 13.43 18.84
C ASP A 32 -31.34 12.47 19.16
N VAL A 33 -31.42 11.74 20.28
CA VAL A 33 -30.44 10.69 20.64
C VAL A 33 -30.44 9.55 19.62
N GLU A 34 -31.61 9.10 19.18
CA GLU A 34 -31.72 8.07 18.14
C GLU A 34 -31.15 8.57 16.80
N ARG A 35 -31.43 9.82 16.43
CA ARG A 35 -30.84 10.44 15.24
C ARG A 35 -29.31 10.49 15.33
N PHE A 36 -28.75 10.99 16.44
CA PHE A 36 -27.30 11.04 16.63
C PHE A 36 -26.66 9.64 16.63
N LYS A 37 -27.31 8.65 17.26
CA LYS A 37 -26.84 7.25 17.19
C LYS A 37 -26.84 6.73 15.76
N SER A 38 -27.90 6.99 15.00
CA SER A 38 -28.00 6.57 13.60
C SER A 38 -26.91 7.24 12.75
N GLU A 39 -26.69 8.54 12.90
CA GLU A 39 -25.64 9.29 12.19
C GLU A 39 -24.25 8.74 12.53
N LEU A 40 -24.00 8.43 13.81
CA LEU A 40 -22.74 7.85 14.26
C LEU A 40 -22.51 6.46 13.63
N VAL A 41 -23.53 5.61 13.60
CA VAL A 41 -23.46 4.28 12.95
C VAL A 41 -23.21 4.41 11.45
N ILE A 42 -23.91 5.32 10.77
CA ILE A 42 -23.70 5.56 9.32
C ILE A 42 -22.28 6.02 9.05
N SER A 43 -21.79 7.00 9.80
CA SER A 43 -20.43 7.54 9.67
C SER A 43 -19.38 6.46 9.95
N ALA A 44 -19.53 5.70 11.04
CA ALA A 44 -18.65 4.58 11.38
C ALA A 44 -18.63 3.52 10.27
N ASN A 45 -19.79 3.16 9.73
CA ASN A 45 -19.89 2.20 8.62
C ASN A 45 -19.22 2.74 7.35
N GLN A 46 -19.41 4.01 7.00
CA GLN A 46 -18.76 4.64 5.84
C GLN A 46 -17.23 4.65 5.98
N HIS A 47 -16.73 4.99 7.16
CA HIS A 47 -15.31 4.93 7.47
C HIS A 47 -14.78 3.51 7.36
N GLN A 48 -15.49 2.52 7.89
CA GLN A 48 -15.08 1.12 7.82
C GLN A 48 -15.05 0.59 6.38
N ILE A 49 -16.06 0.91 5.56
CA ILE A 49 -16.11 0.52 4.14
C ILE A 49 -14.95 1.17 3.37
N THR A 50 -14.73 2.47 3.55
CA THR A 50 -13.67 3.21 2.85
C THR A 50 -12.29 2.70 3.26
N PHE A 51 -12.08 2.48 4.57
CA PHE A 51 -10.85 1.92 5.11
C PHE A 51 -10.57 0.53 4.54
N THR A 52 -11.58 -0.34 4.53
CA THR A 52 -11.48 -1.70 3.99
C THR A 52 -11.15 -1.67 2.50
N LYS A 53 -11.82 -0.81 1.72
CA LYS A 53 -11.56 -0.67 0.29
C LYS A 53 -10.13 -0.22 0.01
N LEU A 54 -9.67 0.83 0.70
CA LEU A 54 -8.31 1.35 0.54
C LEU A 54 -7.25 0.32 0.96
N HIS A 55 -7.50 -0.44 2.03
CA HIS A 55 -6.59 -1.51 2.48
C HIS A 55 -6.50 -2.64 1.45
N ASN A 56 -7.64 -3.04 0.87
CA ASN A 56 -7.67 -4.05 -0.19
C ASN A 56 -6.91 -3.57 -1.43
N GLU A 57 -7.17 -2.34 -1.89
CA GLU A 57 -6.46 -1.75 -3.04
C GLU A 57 -4.95 -1.69 -2.78
N ARG A 58 -4.53 -1.25 -1.58
CA ARG A 58 -3.11 -1.22 -1.20
C ARG A 58 -2.49 -2.63 -1.17
N ALA A 59 -3.21 -3.61 -0.63
CA ALA A 59 -2.73 -5.00 -0.58
C ALA A 59 -2.53 -5.58 -1.99
N ASP A 60 -3.47 -5.33 -2.91
CA ASP A 60 -3.36 -5.76 -4.30
C ASP A 60 -2.17 -5.10 -5.00
N VAL A 61 -1.96 -3.79 -4.80
CA VAL A 61 -0.81 -3.05 -5.33
C VAL A 61 0.51 -3.63 -4.82
N ILE A 62 0.63 -3.92 -3.52
CA ILE A 62 1.84 -4.52 -2.94
C ILE A 62 2.11 -5.90 -3.54
N LYS A 63 1.07 -6.75 -3.60
CA LYS A 63 1.16 -8.11 -4.16
C LYS A 63 1.64 -8.08 -5.61
N GLU A 64 1.08 -7.19 -6.42
CA GLU A 64 1.44 -7.09 -7.83
C GLU A 64 2.85 -6.51 -8.03
N LEU A 65 3.23 -5.48 -7.26
CA LEU A 65 4.60 -4.94 -7.27
C LEU A 65 5.62 -6.02 -6.89
N TYR A 66 5.34 -6.80 -5.84
CA TYR A 66 6.20 -7.90 -5.41
C TYR A 66 6.39 -8.93 -6.52
N ALA A 67 5.31 -9.34 -7.19
CA ALA A 67 5.38 -10.29 -8.29
C ALA A 67 6.22 -9.75 -9.47
N ARG A 68 6.05 -8.47 -9.83
CA ARG A 68 6.85 -7.80 -10.87
C ARG A 68 8.33 -7.74 -10.49
N LEU A 69 8.62 -7.35 -9.25
CA LEU A 69 9.98 -7.32 -8.71
C LEU A 69 10.67 -8.69 -8.82
N VAL A 70 9.98 -9.76 -8.41
CA VAL A 70 10.53 -11.13 -8.49
C VAL A 70 10.86 -11.52 -9.93
N ARG A 71 9.99 -11.20 -10.89
CA ARG A 71 10.23 -11.48 -12.31
C ARG A 71 11.46 -10.74 -12.83
N VAL A 72 11.58 -9.45 -12.52
CA VAL A 72 12.72 -8.62 -12.93
C VAL A 72 14.02 -9.13 -12.31
N VAL A 73 14.02 -9.45 -11.02
CA VAL A 73 15.20 -9.99 -10.34
C VAL A 73 15.66 -11.30 -10.98
N ARG A 74 14.73 -12.19 -11.33
CA ARG A 74 15.03 -13.46 -11.99
C ARG A 74 15.68 -13.25 -13.35
N ILE A 75 15.10 -12.43 -14.23
CA ILE A 75 15.68 -12.21 -15.56
C ILE A 75 17.03 -11.50 -15.48
N MET A 76 17.22 -10.61 -14.50
CA MET A 76 18.51 -9.95 -14.25
C MET A 76 19.58 -10.91 -13.77
N GLU A 77 19.23 -11.89 -12.92
CA GLU A 77 20.14 -12.96 -12.50
C GLU A 77 20.54 -13.85 -13.69
N ASP A 78 19.57 -14.20 -14.53
CA ASP A 78 19.79 -14.99 -15.74
C ASP A 78 20.66 -14.26 -16.78
N LEU A 79 20.49 -12.94 -16.90
CA LEU A 79 21.28 -12.06 -17.77
C LEU A 79 22.70 -11.88 -17.22
N CYS A 80 22.87 -11.74 -15.91
CA CYS A 80 24.19 -11.67 -15.29
C CYS A 80 25.00 -12.96 -15.48
N SER A 81 24.34 -14.11 -15.38
CA SER A 81 24.98 -15.42 -15.45
C SER A 81 25.34 -15.82 -16.87
N ASN A 82 24.50 -15.49 -17.85
CA ASN A 82 24.73 -15.80 -19.25
C ASN A 82 24.13 -14.68 -20.12
N PRO A 83 24.90 -13.60 -20.37
CA PRO A 83 24.42 -12.42 -21.08
C PRO A 83 24.31 -12.72 -22.58
N THR A 84 23.10 -12.59 -23.09
CA THR A 84 22.78 -12.76 -24.52
C THR A 84 21.85 -11.63 -24.94
N SER A 85 21.98 -11.14 -26.16
CA SER A 85 21.11 -10.07 -26.70
C SER A 85 19.62 -10.39 -26.53
N GLN A 86 19.21 -11.64 -26.82
CA GLN A 86 17.84 -12.11 -26.59
C GLN A 86 17.34 -11.88 -25.14
N LYS A 87 18.14 -12.24 -24.13
CA LYS A 87 17.77 -12.03 -22.72
C LYS A 87 17.74 -10.56 -22.34
N ALA A 88 18.58 -9.73 -22.94
CA ALA A 88 18.54 -8.29 -22.72
C ALA A 88 17.22 -7.72 -23.28
N ASP A 89 16.83 -8.13 -24.49
CA ASP A 89 15.55 -7.78 -25.10
C ASP A 89 14.34 -8.28 -24.29
N GLU A 90 14.45 -9.45 -23.64
CA GLU A 90 13.42 -9.96 -22.74
C GLU A 90 13.36 -9.19 -21.40
N ALA A 91 14.49 -8.68 -20.91
CA ALA A 91 14.57 -7.97 -19.63
C ALA A 91 13.99 -6.55 -19.70
N ILE A 92 14.23 -5.82 -20.80
CA ILE A 92 13.81 -4.42 -20.92
C ILE A 92 12.31 -4.17 -20.70
N PRO A 93 11.36 -4.93 -21.29
CA PRO A 93 9.94 -4.68 -21.02
C PRO A 93 9.58 -4.94 -19.56
N LEU A 94 10.21 -5.92 -18.89
CA LEU A 94 9.93 -6.23 -17.48
C LEU A 94 10.43 -5.12 -16.55
N ILE A 95 11.59 -4.54 -16.84
CA ILE A 95 12.15 -3.42 -16.06
C ILE A 95 11.27 -2.18 -16.21
N ILE A 96 10.86 -1.87 -17.44
CA ILE A 96 9.96 -0.76 -17.75
C ILE A 96 8.61 -0.94 -17.05
N ASP A 97 8.05 -2.16 -17.15
CA ASP A 97 6.77 -2.54 -16.52
C ASP A 97 6.81 -2.41 -14.99
N LEU A 98 7.91 -2.81 -14.34
CA LEU A 98 8.10 -2.60 -12.90
C LEU A 98 8.16 -1.11 -12.55
N LYS A 99 8.94 -0.33 -13.30
CA LYS A 99 9.13 1.10 -13.06
C LYS A 99 7.81 1.86 -13.16
N TYR A 100 7.11 1.74 -14.28
CA TYR A 100 5.87 2.49 -14.48
C TYR A 100 4.75 2.04 -13.55
N PHE A 101 4.66 0.74 -13.25
CA PHE A 101 3.70 0.26 -12.26
C PHE A 101 3.89 0.94 -10.89
N PHE A 102 5.14 1.05 -10.44
CA PHE A 102 5.47 1.75 -9.21
C PHE A 102 5.17 3.25 -9.31
N GLU A 103 5.62 3.94 -10.36
CA GLU A 103 5.43 5.38 -10.51
C GLU A 103 3.94 5.76 -10.49
N GLU A 104 3.08 5.02 -11.19
CA GLU A 104 1.63 5.23 -11.22
C GLU A 104 0.96 4.98 -9.86
N ARG A 105 1.55 4.14 -9.01
CA ARG A 105 0.96 3.66 -7.74
C ARG A 105 1.76 4.10 -6.52
N ARG A 106 2.68 5.06 -6.68
CA ARG A 106 3.56 5.52 -5.60
C ARG A 106 2.80 5.97 -4.36
N ILE A 107 1.60 6.56 -4.54
CA ILE A 107 0.75 7.05 -3.46
C ILE A 107 0.29 5.98 -2.46
N TYR A 108 0.38 4.69 -2.82
CA TYR A 108 0.00 3.57 -1.95
C TYR A 108 1.10 3.15 -0.97
N PHE A 109 2.30 3.74 -1.08
CA PHE A 109 3.46 3.41 -0.26
C PHE A 109 3.83 4.60 0.61
N ASP A 110 4.35 4.32 1.81
CA ASP A 110 4.95 5.38 2.61
C ASP A 110 6.27 5.86 1.97
N SER A 111 6.78 6.99 2.48
CA SER A 111 7.98 7.63 1.96
C SER A 111 9.22 6.72 2.03
N LYS A 112 9.38 5.96 3.12
CA LYS A 112 10.55 5.09 3.31
C LYS A 112 10.54 3.95 2.30
N VAL A 113 9.39 3.27 2.14
CA VAL A 113 9.22 2.19 1.17
C VAL A 113 9.38 2.72 -0.26
N SER A 114 8.81 3.89 -0.57
CA SER A 114 8.93 4.52 -1.89
C SER A 114 10.39 4.79 -2.27
N MET A 115 11.19 5.36 -1.35
CA MET A 115 12.61 5.62 -1.60
C MET A 115 13.40 4.32 -1.84
N LEU A 116 13.08 3.26 -1.10
CA LEU A 116 13.72 1.96 -1.27
C LEU A 116 13.36 1.31 -2.62
N ILE A 117 12.09 1.44 -3.06
CA ILE A 117 11.68 0.98 -4.39
C ILE A 117 12.42 1.76 -5.48
N GLU A 118 12.51 3.08 -5.37
CA GLU A 118 13.25 3.93 -6.32
C GLU A 118 14.72 3.53 -6.41
N GLU A 119 15.37 3.32 -5.25
CA GLU A 119 16.77 2.89 -5.19
C GLU A 119 16.96 1.55 -5.92
N VAL A 120 16.08 0.57 -5.66
CA VAL A 120 16.15 -0.75 -6.30
C VAL A 120 15.88 -0.68 -7.80
N VAL A 121 14.84 0.05 -8.24
CA VAL A 121 14.51 0.22 -9.67
C VAL A 121 15.64 0.92 -10.41
N MET A 122 16.23 1.95 -9.82
CA MET A 122 17.39 2.64 -10.40
C MET A 122 18.60 1.72 -10.51
N ASN A 123 18.90 0.94 -9.47
CA ASN A 123 20.00 -0.02 -9.50
C ASN A 123 19.78 -1.13 -10.54
N ILE A 124 18.54 -1.62 -10.70
CA ILE A 124 18.17 -2.59 -11.74
C ILE A 124 18.39 -2.00 -13.12
N HIS A 125 17.90 -0.78 -13.36
CA HIS A 125 18.03 -0.11 -14.65
C HIS A 125 19.49 0.14 -15.02
N ASN A 126 20.30 0.63 -14.07
CA ASN A 126 21.73 0.84 -14.30
C ASN A 126 22.48 -0.48 -14.52
N GLY A 127 22.19 -1.50 -13.71
CA GLY A 127 22.75 -2.84 -13.89
C GLY A 127 22.36 -3.46 -15.22
N TYR A 128 21.16 -3.19 -15.73
CA TYR A 128 20.74 -3.64 -17.06
C TYR A 128 21.61 -3.05 -18.15
N PHE A 129 21.87 -1.73 -18.13
CA PHE A 129 22.73 -1.09 -19.14
C PHE A 129 24.15 -1.66 -19.15
N GLU A 130 24.72 -1.92 -17.97
CA GLU A 130 26.04 -2.56 -17.85
C GLU A 130 26.05 -4.00 -18.40
N LEU A 131 24.97 -4.75 -18.18
CA LEU A 131 24.84 -6.13 -18.63
C LEU A 131 24.50 -6.25 -20.13
N SER A 132 23.64 -5.38 -20.68
CA SER A 132 23.16 -5.45 -22.05
C SER A 132 24.20 -4.97 -23.06
N TYR A 133 24.93 -3.90 -22.76
CA TYR A 133 26.04 -3.42 -23.60
C TYR A 133 27.03 -4.55 -23.93
N ASN A 134 27.26 -5.39 -22.94
CA ASN A 134 28.13 -6.55 -22.99
C ASN A 134 27.55 -7.76 -23.76
N ALA A 135 26.23 -7.87 -23.84
CA ALA A 135 25.52 -8.95 -24.50
C ALA A 135 25.49 -8.78 -26.03
N ASP A 136 25.42 -7.54 -26.52
CA ASP A 136 25.38 -7.23 -27.96
C ASP A 136 26.76 -7.31 -28.63
N HIS A 137 27.83 -7.06 -27.88
CA HIS A 137 29.17 -6.92 -28.47
C HIS A 137 30.00 -8.21 -28.48
N ASN A 138 29.47 -9.35 -27.99
CA ASN A 138 30.16 -10.65 -27.94
C ASN A 138 31.68 -10.53 -27.71
N ILE A 139 32.07 -9.67 -26.77
CA ILE A 139 33.46 -9.20 -26.64
C ILE A 139 34.39 -10.35 -26.19
N VAL A 140 33.79 -11.49 -25.81
CA VAL A 140 34.43 -12.71 -25.33
C VAL A 140 35.32 -13.37 -26.40
N ASP A 141 35.10 -13.14 -27.70
CA ASP A 141 35.95 -13.76 -28.73
C ASP A 141 37.16 -12.92 -29.17
N ILE A 142 37.24 -11.65 -28.77
CA ILE A 142 38.27 -10.69 -29.25
C ILE A 142 39.08 -10.06 -28.09
N MET A 143 38.63 -10.19 -26.83
CA MET A 143 39.32 -9.64 -25.67
C MET A 143 40.47 -10.51 -25.14
N ASP A 144 41.54 -9.82 -24.73
CA ASP A 144 42.53 -10.32 -23.80
C ASP A 144 41.89 -10.83 -22.48
N GLU A 145 42.51 -11.83 -21.84
CA GLU A 145 41.97 -12.49 -20.64
C GLU A 145 41.73 -11.50 -19.48
N GLU A 146 42.58 -10.49 -19.36
CA GLU A 146 42.47 -9.48 -18.31
C GLU A 146 41.21 -8.62 -18.47
N ILE A 147 40.85 -8.27 -19.71
CA ILE A 147 39.65 -7.49 -20.01
C ILE A 147 38.39 -8.32 -19.75
N LYS A 148 38.40 -9.62 -20.09
CA LYS A 148 37.29 -10.54 -19.74
C LYS A 148 37.04 -10.57 -18.23
N LYS A 149 38.11 -10.67 -17.44
CA LYS A 149 38.04 -10.70 -15.97
C LYS A 149 37.54 -9.38 -15.41
N GLN A 150 37.99 -8.25 -15.94
CA GLN A 150 37.52 -6.92 -15.54
C GLN A 150 36.02 -6.74 -15.85
N THR A 151 35.59 -7.13 -17.05
CA THR A 151 34.18 -7.08 -17.46
C THR A 151 33.32 -7.97 -16.57
N PHE A 152 33.70 -9.22 -16.31
CA PHE A 152 32.97 -10.09 -15.38
C PHE A 152 32.87 -9.49 -13.97
N SER A 153 33.96 -8.90 -13.48
CA SER A 153 34.00 -8.27 -12.15
C SER A 153 33.07 -7.07 -12.05
N SER A 154 33.02 -6.22 -13.08
CA SER A 154 32.09 -5.09 -13.15
C SER A 154 30.63 -5.54 -13.18
N ARG A 155 30.31 -6.59 -13.96
CA ARG A 155 28.96 -7.18 -13.99
C ARG A 155 28.55 -7.71 -12.62
N LEU A 156 29.45 -8.43 -11.95
CA LEU A 156 29.21 -8.97 -10.62
C LEU A 156 29.01 -7.86 -9.59
N GLU A 157 29.75 -6.75 -9.69
CA GLU A 157 29.57 -5.58 -8.82
C GLU A 157 28.20 -4.93 -9.00
N GLY A 158 27.78 -4.68 -10.25
CA GLY A 158 26.45 -4.15 -10.57
C GLY A 158 25.33 -5.04 -10.02
N TRP A 159 25.43 -6.35 -10.25
CA TRP A 159 24.49 -7.33 -9.70
C TRP A 159 24.49 -7.37 -8.17
N ASN A 160 25.66 -7.27 -7.53
CA ASN A 160 25.76 -7.26 -6.07
C ASN A 160 25.11 -6.01 -5.43
N LYS A 161 25.03 -4.88 -6.13
CA LYS A 161 24.26 -3.71 -5.65
C LYS A 161 22.77 -4.04 -5.58
N ILE A 162 22.22 -4.65 -6.64
CA ILE A 162 20.82 -5.09 -6.70
C ILE A 162 20.55 -6.17 -5.64
N LYS A 163 21.39 -7.22 -5.59
CA LYS A 163 21.21 -8.39 -4.71
C LYS A 163 21.22 -8.03 -3.22
N ARG A 164 21.90 -6.96 -2.82
CA ARG A 164 21.91 -6.49 -1.42
C ARG A 164 20.61 -5.80 -1.01
N LYS A 165 19.99 -5.05 -1.92
CA LYS A 165 18.83 -4.19 -1.62
C LYS A 165 17.49 -4.86 -1.90
N VAL A 166 17.45 -5.81 -2.83
CA VAL A 166 16.24 -6.57 -3.14
C VAL A 166 15.65 -7.32 -1.92
N PRO A 167 16.45 -8.01 -1.07
CA PRO A 167 15.93 -8.66 0.12
C PRO A 167 15.30 -7.68 1.11
N GLU A 168 15.96 -6.53 1.35
CA GLU A 168 15.44 -5.45 2.19
C GLU A 168 14.08 -4.96 1.68
N LEU A 169 13.97 -4.72 0.37
CA LEU A 169 12.72 -4.29 -0.25
C LEU A 169 11.62 -5.36 -0.14
N LYS A 170 11.96 -6.63 -0.42
CA LYS A 170 11.00 -7.75 -0.30
C LYS A 170 10.46 -7.86 1.11
N GLU A 171 11.33 -7.82 2.11
CA GLU A 171 10.94 -7.88 3.51
C GLU A 171 10.03 -6.71 3.88
N SER A 172 10.36 -5.49 3.43
CA SER A 172 9.51 -4.32 3.67
C SER A 172 8.11 -4.47 3.06
N LEU A 173 8.03 -4.92 1.79
CA LEU A 173 6.75 -5.14 1.12
C LEU A 173 5.94 -6.27 1.78
N GLU A 174 6.59 -7.35 2.20
CA GLU A 174 5.94 -8.46 2.90
C GLU A 174 5.40 -8.03 4.26
N ASN A 175 6.14 -7.20 5.01
CA ASN A 175 5.72 -6.67 6.30
C ASN A 175 4.54 -5.71 6.16
N ASP A 176 4.57 -4.83 5.15
CA ASP A 176 3.43 -3.98 4.80
C ASP A 176 2.19 -4.82 4.48
N PHE A 177 2.34 -5.84 3.64
CA PHE A 177 1.25 -6.73 3.28
C PHE A 177 0.68 -7.48 4.50
N ARG A 178 1.54 -8.06 5.35
CA ARG A 178 1.16 -8.77 6.58
C ARG A 178 0.48 -7.86 7.60
N SER A 179 0.91 -6.60 7.68
CA SER A 179 0.29 -5.57 8.52
C SER A 179 -1.14 -5.26 8.05
N LEU A 180 -1.36 -5.13 6.73
CA LEU A 180 -2.70 -4.93 6.16
C LEU A 180 -3.63 -6.13 6.43
N LEU A 181 -3.09 -7.35 6.49
CA LEU A 181 -3.85 -8.55 6.86
C LEU A 181 -4.12 -8.68 8.38
N GLY A 182 -3.59 -7.78 9.21
CA GLY A 182 -3.75 -7.82 10.66
C GLY A 182 -2.93 -8.91 11.37
N THR A 183 -1.92 -9.47 10.70
CA THR A 183 -1.08 -10.55 11.27
C THR A 183 0.06 -10.03 12.16
N ILE A 184 0.44 -8.76 12.01
CA ILE A 184 1.39 -8.05 12.87
C ILE A 184 0.58 -7.02 13.66
N LYS A 185 0.49 -7.17 14.99
CA LYS A 185 -0.08 -6.13 15.86
C LYS A 185 0.88 -4.94 15.90
N GLN A 186 0.37 -3.74 15.59
CA GLN A 186 1.09 -2.47 15.79
C GLN A 186 1.40 -2.24 17.27
#